data_AF-A0A432SCS5-F1
#
_entry.id   AF-A0A432SCS5-F1
#
_cell.length_a   1.000
_cell.length_b   1.000
_cell.length_c   1.000
_cell.angle_alpha   90.00
_cell.angle_beta   90.00
_cell.angle_gamma   90.00
#
_symmetry.space_group_name_H-M   'P 1'
#
loop_
_entity.id
_entity.type
_entity.pdbx_description
1 polymer ?
#
loop_
_entity_poly.entity_id
_entity_poly.type
_entity_poly.pdbx_seq_one_letter_code
_entity_poly.pdbx_strand_id
1 'polypeptide(L)'
;MCDFNHLDDAAKTDYHHQLIACATALGGKNFFLHMLEAIRRTKPHPLMAKQCAFHFSHGSIVWDKVIFQDKLTLLSNIRIHEAKQKNLLPKQNHQSYKKIRNLVRTLHPITFHVTPKQRKDGEGFHMKALDVLDEQTTRLNPVFDAVFFCSVDTVKKILAYEPRQS
;
A
#
# COMPACT_ATOMS: atom_id res chain seq x y z
N MET A 1 -1.92 -4.19 7.33
CA MET A 1 -1.51 -5.60 7.15
C MET A 1 0.00 -5.77 6.87
N CYS A 2 0.86 -5.57 7.88
CA CYS A 2 2.23 -6.15 7.85
C CYS A 2 2.35 -7.41 8.71
N ASP A 3 1.22 -7.89 9.21
CA ASP A 3 1.16 -9.07 10.05
C ASP A 3 0.77 -10.29 9.23
N PHE A 4 1.57 -10.56 8.19
CA PHE A 4 1.37 -11.68 7.27
C PHE A 4 1.21 -13.01 8.00
N ASN A 5 1.90 -13.17 9.14
CA ASN A 5 1.87 -14.40 9.92
C ASN A 5 0.47 -14.72 10.46
N HIS A 6 -0.33 -13.70 10.78
CA HIS A 6 -1.68 -13.84 11.35
C HIS A 6 -2.81 -13.86 10.31
N LEU A 7 -2.47 -13.88 9.02
CA LEU A 7 -3.45 -14.13 7.95
C LEU A 7 -3.75 -15.62 7.83
N ASP A 8 -4.98 -15.96 7.43
CA ASP A 8 -5.34 -17.32 7.03
C ASP A 8 -4.69 -17.68 5.67
N ASP A 9 -4.66 -18.98 5.34
CA ASP A 9 -3.94 -19.47 4.15
C ASP A 9 -4.53 -18.92 2.84
N ALA A 10 -5.84 -18.66 2.79
CA ALA A 10 -6.49 -18.04 1.63
C ALA A 10 -6.01 -16.60 1.45
N ALA A 11 -6.07 -15.77 2.51
CA ALA A 11 -5.59 -14.39 2.50
C ALA A 11 -4.09 -14.29 2.24
N LYS A 12 -3.28 -15.24 2.74
CA LYS A 12 -1.83 -15.33 2.43
C LYS A 12 -1.60 -15.58 0.95
N THR A 13 -2.34 -16.53 0.38
CA THR A 13 -2.28 -16.89 -1.05
C THR A 13 -2.69 -15.72 -1.93
N ASP A 14 -3.79 -15.06 -1.62
CA ASP A 14 -4.27 -13.89 -2.37
C ASP A 14 -3.26 -12.74 -2.32
N TYR A 15 -2.72 -12.46 -1.14
CA TYR A 15 -1.74 -11.39 -0.96
C TYR A 15 -0.42 -11.69 -1.69
N HIS A 16 0.02 -12.95 -1.65
CA HIS A 16 1.16 -13.42 -2.42
C HIS A 16 0.93 -13.19 -3.93
N HIS A 17 -0.19 -13.68 -4.48
CA HIS A 17 -0.49 -13.52 -5.90
C HIS A 17 -0.57 -12.05 -6.33
N GLN A 18 -1.21 -11.19 -5.52
CA GLN A 18 -1.26 -9.75 -5.79
C GLN A 18 0.14 -9.13 -5.87
N LEU A 19 1.01 -9.39 -4.89
CA LEU A 19 2.36 -8.81 -4.90
C LEU A 19 3.25 -9.41 -6.01
N ILE A 20 3.08 -10.68 -6.35
CA ILE A 20 3.77 -11.30 -7.49
C ILE A 20 3.34 -10.64 -8.80
N ALA A 21 2.05 -10.42 -9.00
CA ALA A 21 1.54 -9.74 -10.20
C ALA A 21 2.11 -8.32 -10.31
N CYS A 22 2.12 -7.54 -9.22
CA CYS A 22 2.72 -6.20 -9.19
C CYS A 22 4.23 -6.25 -9.46
N ALA A 23 4.95 -7.21 -8.87
CA ALA A 23 6.38 -7.38 -9.10
C ALA A 23 6.67 -7.70 -10.57
N THR A 24 5.98 -8.68 -11.14
CA THR A 24 6.11 -9.06 -12.55
C THR A 24 5.83 -7.87 -13.49
N ALA A 25 4.78 -7.11 -13.21
CA ALA A 25 4.43 -5.93 -14.02
C ALA A 25 5.48 -4.81 -13.98
N LEU A 26 6.40 -4.82 -12.99
CA LEU A 26 7.46 -3.83 -12.82
C LEU A 26 8.84 -4.30 -13.33
N GLY A 27 8.97 -5.56 -13.77
CA GLY A 27 10.27 -6.16 -14.16
C GLY A 27 10.77 -7.26 -13.21
N GLY A 28 9.91 -7.75 -12.33
CA GLY A 28 10.16 -8.88 -11.43
C GLY A 28 10.44 -8.48 -9.98
N LYS A 29 10.65 -9.49 -9.13
CA LYS A 29 10.79 -9.32 -7.67
C LYS A 29 11.91 -8.35 -7.28
N ASN A 30 13.06 -8.40 -7.96
CA ASN A 30 14.20 -7.54 -7.63
C ASN A 30 13.91 -6.06 -7.88
N PHE A 31 13.24 -5.73 -8.99
CA PHE A 31 12.83 -4.36 -9.32
C PHE A 31 11.85 -3.82 -8.27
N PHE A 32 10.88 -4.67 -7.89
CA PHE A 32 9.94 -4.36 -6.82
C PHE A 32 10.64 -4.13 -5.48
N LEU A 33 11.56 -5.00 -5.07
CA LEU A 33 12.30 -4.83 -3.81
C LEU A 33 13.16 -3.56 -3.80
N HIS A 34 13.84 -3.23 -4.91
CA HIS A 34 14.59 -1.97 -5.02
C HIS A 34 13.69 -0.73 -4.91
N MET A 35 12.48 -0.78 -5.47
CA MET A 35 11.48 0.27 -5.28
C MET A 35 11.14 0.44 -3.79
N LEU A 36 10.87 -0.65 -3.07
CA LEU A 36 10.57 -0.59 -1.64
C LEU A 36 11.73 -0.02 -0.83
N GLU A 37 12.95 -0.48 -1.10
CA GLU A 37 14.16 0.03 -0.45
C GLU A 37 14.34 1.53 -0.68
N ALA A 38 14.13 2.01 -1.91
CA ALA A 38 14.18 3.43 -2.24
C ALA A 38 13.13 4.24 -1.46
N ILE A 39 11.89 3.74 -1.37
CA ILE A 39 10.83 4.39 -0.58
C ILE A 39 11.23 4.46 0.90
N ARG A 40 11.75 3.37 1.49
CA ARG A 40 12.11 3.32 2.91
C ARG A 40 13.29 4.21 3.27
N ARG A 41 14.25 4.39 2.36
CA ARG A 41 15.41 5.29 2.54
C ARG A 41 15.05 6.77 2.42
N THR A 42 13.95 7.09 1.73
CA THR A 42 13.58 8.49 1.44
C THR A 42 12.99 9.19 2.67
N LYS A 43 13.52 10.39 2.97
CA LYS A 43 13.01 11.32 4.00
C LYS A 43 12.94 12.73 3.40
N PRO A 44 11.83 13.49 3.56
CA PRO A 44 10.55 13.08 4.15
C PRO A 44 9.88 11.95 3.36
N HIS A 45 8.84 11.33 3.92
CA HIS A 45 8.19 10.17 3.30
C HIS A 45 7.71 10.50 1.86
N PRO A 46 7.90 9.61 0.86
CA PRO A 46 7.59 9.90 -0.55
C PRO A 46 6.17 10.41 -0.80
N LEU A 47 5.16 9.89 -0.09
CA LEU A 47 3.77 10.36 -0.19
C LEU A 47 3.58 11.88 0.07
N MET A 48 4.54 12.53 0.74
CA MET A 48 4.53 13.97 0.99
C MET A 48 5.14 14.80 -0.14
N ALA A 49 5.59 14.17 -1.24
CA ALA A 49 6.14 14.86 -2.39
C ALA A 49 5.12 15.84 -2.99
N LYS A 50 5.49 17.12 -3.09
CA LYS A 50 4.61 18.19 -3.61
C LYS A 50 4.26 17.97 -5.08
N GLN A 51 5.17 17.36 -5.83
CA GLN A 51 5.00 17.00 -7.23
C GLN A 51 4.13 15.74 -7.44
N CYS A 52 3.65 15.12 -6.36
CA CYS A 52 2.91 13.85 -6.39
C CYS A 52 3.60 12.74 -7.19
N ALA A 53 4.93 12.72 -7.14
CA ALA A 53 5.75 11.78 -7.88
C ALA A 53 6.99 11.38 -7.08
N PHE A 54 7.35 10.10 -7.20
CA PHE A 54 8.55 9.51 -6.62
C PHE A 54 9.29 8.72 -7.69
N HIS A 55 10.57 9.03 -7.90
CA HIS A 55 11.41 8.37 -8.90
C HIS A 55 12.42 7.46 -8.19
N PHE A 56 12.68 6.29 -8.78
CA PHE A 56 13.68 5.33 -8.33
C PHE A 56 14.47 4.80 -9.54
N SER A 57 15.51 4.00 -9.29
CA SER A 57 16.44 3.54 -10.34
C SER A 57 15.74 2.86 -11.53
N HIS A 58 14.66 2.12 -11.25
CA HIS A 58 13.96 1.29 -12.22
C HIS A 58 12.58 1.81 -12.64
N GLY A 59 12.16 3.00 -12.20
CA GLY A 59 10.83 3.50 -12.54
C GLY A 59 10.38 4.70 -11.72
N SER A 60 9.07 4.92 -11.71
CA SER A 60 8.43 6.00 -10.96
C SER A 60 7.07 5.60 -10.40
N ILE A 61 6.65 6.28 -9.34
CA ILE A 61 5.30 6.24 -8.80
C ILE A 61 4.72 7.64 -8.91
N VAL A 62 3.56 7.80 -9.55
CA VAL A 62 2.86 9.08 -9.70
C VAL A 62 1.44 8.98 -9.16
N TRP A 63 0.97 10.02 -8.50
CA TRP A 63 -0.40 10.15 -8.02
C TRP A 63 -0.91 11.58 -8.24
N ASP A 64 -2.19 11.82 -8.00
CA ASP A 64 -2.90 13.02 -8.46
C ASP A 64 -3.10 14.08 -7.37
N LYS A 65 -2.77 13.79 -6.10
CA LYS A 65 -3.04 14.69 -4.97
C LYS A 65 -1.98 14.65 -3.88
N VAL A 66 -1.56 15.83 -3.42
CA VAL A 66 -0.59 15.97 -2.33
C VAL A 66 -1.18 15.42 -1.02
N ILE A 67 -0.41 14.56 -0.34
CA ILE A 67 -0.76 14.04 0.98
C ILE A 67 0.07 14.77 2.03
N PHE A 68 -0.60 15.64 2.79
CA PHE A 68 0.02 16.41 3.85
C PHE A 68 0.44 15.54 5.04
N GLN A 69 1.41 16.04 5.81
CA GLN A 69 2.00 15.32 6.94
C GLN A 69 0.96 14.90 7.98
N ASP A 70 0.01 15.77 8.31
CA ASP A 70 -1.06 15.51 9.27
C ASP A 70 -1.91 14.29 8.87
N LYS A 71 -2.21 14.16 7.57
CA LYS A 71 -2.94 13.02 7.00
C LYS A 71 -2.11 11.75 7.03
N LEU A 72 -0.84 11.84 6.68
CA LEU A 72 0.07 10.70 6.71
C LEU A 72 0.26 10.18 8.14
N THR A 73 0.51 11.07 9.11
CA THR A 73 0.61 10.72 10.53
C THR A 73 -0.67 10.08 11.05
N LEU A 74 -1.84 10.63 10.69
CA LEU A 74 -3.12 10.02 11.06
C LEU A 74 -3.27 8.61 10.46
N LEU A 75 -2.95 8.45 9.18
CA LEU A 75 -3.01 7.16 8.49
C LEU A 75 -2.11 6.11 9.17
N SER A 76 -0.86 6.47 9.48
CA SER A 76 0.08 5.58 10.16
C SER A 76 -0.44 5.12 11.52
N ASN A 77 -1.10 5.99 12.27
CA ASN A 77 -1.67 5.65 13.57
C ASN A 77 -2.87 4.70 13.45
N ILE A 78 -3.85 5.02 12.60
CA ILE A 78 -5.09 4.22 12.49
C ILE A 78 -4.84 2.84 11.88
N ARG A 79 -3.86 2.74 10.97
CA ARG A 79 -3.43 1.50 10.34
C ARG A 79 -3.02 0.43 11.37
N ILE A 80 -2.41 0.83 12.48
CA ILE A 80 -2.00 -0.10 13.55
C ILE A 80 -3.24 -0.73 14.22
N HIS A 81 -4.33 0.04 14.33
CA HIS A 81 -5.57 -0.40 14.96
C HIS A 81 -6.51 -1.15 14.01
N GLU A 82 -6.44 -0.88 12.71
CA GLU A 82 -7.23 -1.55 11.67
C GLU A 82 -7.11 -3.08 11.77
N ALA A 83 -5.91 -3.62 11.98
CA ALA A 83 -5.69 -5.06 12.07
C ALA A 83 -6.56 -5.74 13.14
N LYS A 84 -6.86 -5.03 14.23
CA LYS A 84 -7.74 -5.53 15.31
C LYS A 84 -9.22 -5.35 15.00
N GLN A 85 -9.58 -4.28 14.30
CA GLN A 85 -10.98 -3.89 14.07
C GLN A 85 -11.53 -4.36 12.72
N LYS A 86 -10.66 -4.85 11.83
CA LYS A 86 -10.99 -5.21 10.43
C LYS A 86 -11.67 -4.09 9.63
N ASN A 87 -11.55 -2.85 10.11
CA ASN A 87 -12.10 -1.63 9.53
C ASN A 87 -11.22 -0.44 9.93
N LEU A 88 -11.02 0.48 9.00
CA LEU A 88 -10.27 1.72 9.21
C LEU A 88 -11.15 2.81 9.82
N LEU A 89 -12.47 2.77 9.59
CA LEU A 89 -13.43 3.67 10.21
C LEU A 89 -13.79 3.16 11.62
N PRO A 90 -13.63 3.97 12.68
CA PRO A 90 -14.13 3.62 14.01
C PRO A 90 -15.66 3.70 14.06
N LYS A 91 -16.25 3.29 15.18
CA LYS A 91 -17.69 3.51 15.45
C LYS A 91 -18.04 5.00 15.33
N GLN A 92 -19.24 5.32 14.82
CA GLN A 92 -19.66 6.71 14.53
C GLN A 92 -19.59 7.64 15.75
N ASN A 93 -19.81 7.08 16.94
CA ASN A 93 -19.85 7.76 18.23
C ASN A 93 -18.43 8.09 18.77
N HIS A 94 -17.39 7.56 18.13
CA HIS A 94 -16.01 7.75 18.56
C HIS A 94 -15.52 9.15 18.19
N GLN A 95 -14.81 9.82 19.10
CA GLN A 95 -14.33 11.20 18.92
C GLN A 95 -13.51 11.42 17.64
N SER A 96 -12.78 10.39 17.18
CA SER A 96 -11.95 10.49 15.96
C SER A 96 -12.71 10.19 14.66
N TYR A 97 -13.99 9.79 14.70
CA TYR A 97 -14.75 9.37 13.53
C TYR A 97 -14.75 10.41 12.42
N LYS A 98 -15.10 11.67 12.73
CA LYS A 98 -15.10 12.76 11.74
C LYS A 98 -13.72 12.97 11.10
N LYS A 99 -12.66 12.93 11.91
CA LYS A 99 -11.28 13.11 11.46
C LYS A 99 -10.85 11.99 10.50
N ILE A 100 -11.14 10.74 10.86
CA ILE A 100 -10.79 9.57 10.06
C ILE A 100 -11.65 9.48 8.80
N ARG A 101 -12.94 9.81 8.87
CA ARG A 101 -13.81 9.89 7.70
C ARG A 101 -13.32 10.93 6.68
N ASN A 102 -12.84 12.09 7.15
CA ASN A 102 -12.23 13.09 6.27
C ASN A 102 -10.92 12.61 5.63
N LEU A 103 -10.12 11.82 6.35
CA LEU A 103 -8.93 11.17 5.78
C LEU A 103 -9.33 10.19 4.68
N VAL A 104 -10.29 9.30 4.94
CA VAL A 104 -10.82 8.34 3.96
C VAL A 104 -11.31 9.05 2.71
N ARG A 105 -12.15 10.08 2.85
CA ARG A 105 -12.63 10.90 1.72
C ARG A 105 -11.50 11.57 0.94
N THR A 106 -10.38 11.88 1.59
CA THR A 106 -9.23 12.49 0.92
C THR A 106 -8.44 11.47 0.11
N LEU A 107 -8.21 10.28 0.67
CA LEU A 107 -7.35 9.25 0.09
C LEU A 107 -8.07 8.36 -0.92
N HIS A 108 -9.38 8.16 -0.76
CA HIS A 108 -10.20 7.28 -1.61
C HIS A 108 -10.08 7.56 -3.13
N PRO A 109 -10.12 8.81 -3.62
CA PRO A 109 -10.02 9.05 -5.07
C PRO A 109 -8.61 8.88 -5.63
N ILE A 110 -7.57 8.85 -4.78
CA ILE A 110 -6.17 8.87 -5.20
C ILE A 110 -5.79 7.51 -5.80
N THR A 111 -5.26 7.54 -7.02
CA THR A 111 -4.68 6.37 -7.69
C THR A 111 -3.19 6.56 -7.86
N PHE A 112 -2.42 5.54 -7.50
CA PHE A 112 -0.96 5.50 -7.59
C PHE A 112 -0.59 4.66 -8.80
N HIS A 113 0.07 5.29 -9.76
CA HIS A 113 0.55 4.66 -10.98
C HIS A 113 2.03 4.35 -10.83
N VAL A 114 2.38 3.07 -10.85
CA VAL A 114 3.76 2.59 -10.82
C VAL A 114 4.15 2.19 -12.24
N THR A 115 5.18 2.85 -12.77
CA THR A 115 5.61 2.66 -14.17
C THR A 115 7.09 2.30 -14.19
N PRO A 116 7.50 1.20 -14.87
CA PRO A 116 8.91 0.90 -15.05
C PRO A 116 9.57 1.93 -15.98
N LYS A 117 10.87 2.12 -15.81
CA LYS A 117 11.66 3.07 -16.59
C LYS A 117 11.76 2.67 -18.07
N GLN A 118 11.85 1.37 -18.35
CA GLN A 118 11.88 0.82 -19.70
C GLN A 118 10.59 0.04 -19.95
N ARG A 119 9.92 0.30 -21.09
CA ARG A 119 8.68 -0.40 -21.46
C ARG A 119 8.84 -1.91 -21.58
N LYS A 120 10.04 -2.37 -21.93
CA LYS A 120 10.35 -3.81 -22.03
C LYS A 120 10.34 -4.53 -20.66
N ASP A 121 10.50 -3.79 -19.56
CA ASP A 121 10.54 -4.37 -18.22
C ASP A 121 9.12 -4.68 -17.71
N GLY A 122 8.09 -4.06 -18.28
CA GLY A 122 6.69 -4.34 -18.00
C GLY A 122 5.76 -3.14 -18.27
N GLU A 123 4.46 -3.36 -18.12
CA GLU A 123 3.44 -2.32 -18.31
C GLU A 123 3.24 -1.44 -17.06
N GLY A 124 3.82 -1.84 -15.92
CA GLY A 124 3.54 -1.24 -14.64
C GLY A 124 2.19 -1.67 -14.06
N PHE A 125 1.82 -1.08 -12.94
CA PHE A 125 0.56 -1.36 -12.27
C PHE A 125 0.00 -0.10 -11.60
N HIS A 126 -1.26 -0.15 -11.21
CA HIS A 126 -1.87 0.90 -10.42
C HIS A 126 -2.50 0.32 -9.15
N MET A 127 -2.57 1.15 -8.12
CA MET A 127 -3.20 0.79 -6.85
C MET A 127 -3.90 2.01 -6.25
N LYS A 128 -4.92 1.76 -5.43
CA LYS A 128 -5.55 2.79 -4.59
C LYS A 128 -5.00 2.69 -3.19
N ALA A 129 -5.18 3.74 -2.39
CA ALA A 129 -4.84 3.69 -0.96
C ALA A 129 -5.81 2.82 -0.15
N LEU A 130 -7.09 2.78 -0.55
CA LEU A 130 -8.17 2.22 0.24
C LEU A 130 -9.07 1.32 -0.59
N ASP A 131 -9.52 0.23 0.03
CA ASP A 131 -10.56 -0.65 -0.50
C ASP A 131 -11.86 -0.36 0.25
N VAL A 132 -12.91 0.02 -0.49
CA VAL A 132 -14.25 0.25 0.07
C VAL A 132 -15.06 -1.02 -0.20
N LEU A 133 -15.33 -1.77 0.86
CA LEU A 133 -16.07 -3.04 0.77
C LEU A 133 -17.59 -2.80 0.81
N ASP A 134 -18.01 -1.82 1.62
CA ASP A 134 -19.40 -1.38 1.73
C ASP A 134 -19.45 0.06 2.29
N GLU A 135 -20.67 0.57 2.54
CA GLU A 135 -20.90 1.94 3.03
C GLU A 135 -20.23 2.27 4.38
N GLN A 136 -19.95 1.24 5.19
CA GLN A 136 -19.41 1.37 6.55
C GLN A 136 -18.03 0.73 6.71
N THR A 137 -17.60 -0.10 5.77
CA THR A 137 -16.36 -0.86 5.83
C THR A 137 -15.36 -0.35 4.81
N THR A 138 -14.30 0.29 5.30
CA THR A 138 -13.15 0.70 4.49
C THR A 138 -11.91 0.06 5.06
N ARG A 139 -11.06 -0.49 4.19
CA ARG A 139 -9.78 -1.09 4.56
C ARG A 139 -8.62 -0.41 3.84
N LEU A 140 -7.43 -0.53 4.40
CA LEU A 140 -6.21 -0.13 3.72
C LEU A 140 -5.93 -1.16 2.62
N ASN A 141 -5.67 -0.70 1.40
CA ASN A 141 -5.35 -1.60 0.30
C ASN A 141 -4.04 -2.36 0.62
N PRO A 142 -4.00 -3.71 0.52
CA PRO A 142 -2.83 -4.50 0.89
C PRO A 142 -1.57 -4.14 0.08
N VAL A 143 -1.70 -3.88 -1.23
CA VAL A 143 -0.56 -3.52 -2.07
C VAL A 143 -0.02 -2.14 -1.69
N PHE A 144 -0.92 -1.18 -1.47
CA PHE A 144 -0.53 0.15 -0.98
C PHE A 144 0.19 0.07 0.37
N ASP A 145 -0.31 -0.77 1.27
CA ASP A 145 0.29 -1.01 2.57
C ASP A 145 1.69 -1.63 2.46
N ALA A 146 1.86 -2.64 1.62
CA ALA A 146 3.14 -3.25 1.31
C ALA A 146 4.13 -2.23 0.77
N VAL A 147 3.69 -1.41 -0.19
CA VAL A 147 4.54 -0.45 -0.91
C VAL A 147 5.03 0.66 0.01
N PHE A 148 4.16 1.25 0.84
CA PHE A 148 4.52 2.45 1.60
C PHE A 148 4.87 2.21 3.07
N PHE A 149 4.36 1.17 3.72
CA PHE A 149 4.48 1.03 5.17
C PHE A 149 5.16 -0.25 5.65
N CYS A 150 5.02 -1.38 4.95
CA CYS A 150 5.65 -2.63 5.41
C CYS A 150 7.17 -2.62 5.33
N SER A 151 7.82 -3.32 6.26
CA SER A 151 9.25 -3.56 6.15
C SER A 151 9.54 -4.37 4.89
N VAL A 152 10.72 -4.14 4.29
CA VAL A 152 11.15 -4.89 3.12
C VAL A 152 11.19 -6.39 3.44
N ASP A 153 11.56 -6.78 4.67
CA ASP A 153 11.61 -8.18 5.10
C ASP A 153 10.23 -8.84 5.15
N THR A 154 9.19 -8.14 5.61
CA THR A 154 7.82 -8.65 5.56
C THR A 154 7.40 -8.89 4.11
N VAL A 155 7.71 -7.96 3.21
CA VAL A 155 7.35 -8.13 1.80
C VAL A 155 8.13 -9.27 1.13
N LYS A 156 9.42 -9.43 1.46
CA LYS A 156 10.22 -10.59 1.02
C LYS A 156 9.57 -11.91 1.45
N LYS A 157 9.11 -12.02 2.70
CA LYS A 157 8.39 -13.22 3.18
C LYS A 157 7.12 -13.50 2.39
N ILE A 158 6.33 -12.46 2.07
CA ILE A 158 5.12 -12.61 1.26
C ILE A 158 5.48 -13.09 -0.16
N LEU A 159 6.48 -12.48 -0.81
CA LEU A 159 6.92 -12.85 -2.16
C LEU A 159 7.56 -14.24 -2.24
N ALA A 160 8.06 -14.76 -1.12
CA ALA A 160 8.63 -16.10 -0.99
C ALA A 160 7.63 -17.15 -0.47
N TYR A 161 6.40 -16.76 -0.17
CA TYR A 161 5.36 -17.69 0.24
C TYR A 161 5.08 -18.71 -0.87
N GLU A 162 4.98 -19.98 -0.52
CA GLU A 162 4.58 -21.06 -1.41
C GLU A 162 3.16 -21.48 -1.01
N PRO A 163 2.13 -21.11 -1.81
CA PRO A 163 0.77 -21.56 -1.56
C PRO A 163 0.70 -23.08 -1.57
N ARG A 164 0.02 -23.67 -0.59
CA ARG A 164 -0.23 -25.12 -0.62
C ARG A 164 -1.15 -25.41 -1.80
N GLN A 165 -0.65 -26.14 -2.79
CA GLN A 165 -1.49 -26.63 -3.89
C GLN A 165 -2.58 -27.52 -3.27
N SER A 166 -3.83 -27.14 -3.50
CA SER A 166 -5.01 -27.94 -3.12
C SER A 166 -5.27 -28.99 -4.19
#